data_AF-A0A973ZKV3-F1
#
_entry.id   AF-A0A973ZKV3-F1
#
_cell.length_a   1.000
_cell.length_b   1.000
_cell.length_c   1.000
_cell.angle_alpha   90.00
_cell.angle_beta   90.00
_cell.angle_gamma   90.00
#
_symmetry.space_group_name_H-M   'P 1'
#
loop_
_entity.id
_entity.type
_entity.pdbx_description
1 polymer ?
#
loop_
_entity_poly.entity_id
_entity_poly.type
_entity_poly.pdbx_seq_one_letter_code
_entity_poly.pdbx_strand_id
1 'polypeptide(L)'
;MCGRYANARSRTQLAADFAIPVEQVEVKHEDYNVTPQKMAPIVLTAPAGEGEDPVRQIQLALWGLRPRWLKEDARGFANARAETLAEKRSFSKPFARGRILVPMDGFYEWFVETPEGGGKAVKQPYYFTPKDGAVLAMAGLVQYAKDPRNPDREIATYTIITTTATDDVGLVHDRMPMIIRPENWAEWLNPAMTDLDTAQALMAPPGAGLLDIFKVSTEVNKSSNNGPQLIVPLGDG
;
A
#
# COMPACT_ATOMS: atom_id res chain seq x y z
N MET A 1 4.83 -2.34 -10.77
CA MET A 1 5.02 -3.03 -9.47
C MET A 1 4.98 -1.90 -8.50
N CYS A 2 3.97 -1.81 -7.64
CA CYS A 2 3.79 -0.63 -6.81
C CYS A 2 4.98 -0.43 -5.87
N GLY A 3 5.83 0.55 -6.17
CA GLY A 3 7.11 0.79 -5.48
C GLY A 3 7.17 2.13 -4.76
N ARG A 4 6.11 2.94 -4.88
CA ARG A 4 6.02 4.26 -4.25
C ARG A 4 4.59 4.71 -4.09
N TYR A 5 4.30 5.37 -2.98
CA TYR A 5 3.00 6.01 -2.76
C TYR A 5 3.11 7.20 -1.82
N ALA A 6 2.03 7.98 -1.73
CA ALA A 6 1.86 9.06 -0.78
C ALA A 6 0.83 8.67 0.28
N ASN A 7 1.15 8.95 1.54
CA ASN A 7 0.25 9.01 2.68
C ASN A 7 0.44 10.39 3.34
N ALA A 8 -0.14 11.40 2.72
CA ALA A 8 -0.17 12.78 3.14
C ALA A 8 -1.41 13.13 3.98
N ARG A 9 -2.26 12.15 4.30
CA ARG A 9 -3.38 12.35 5.23
C ARG A 9 -2.88 12.69 6.63
N SER A 10 -3.49 13.71 7.21
CA SER A 10 -3.32 14.01 8.64
C SER A 10 -3.89 12.88 9.51
N ARG A 11 -3.45 12.86 10.78
CA ARG A 11 -3.95 11.96 11.81
C ARG A 11 -5.48 11.98 11.94
N THR A 12 -6.09 13.17 11.86
CA THR A 12 -7.55 13.35 11.95
C THR A 12 -8.27 12.82 10.72
N GLN A 13 -7.71 13.01 9.52
CA GLN A 13 -8.28 12.44 8.29
C GLN A 13 -8.26 10.92 8.33
N LEU A 14 -7.11 10.31 8.67
CA LEU A 14 -7.00 8.86 8.81
C LEU A 14 -7.98 8.29 9.85
N ALA A 15 -8.12 8.96 10.99
CA ALA A 15 -9.09 8.61 12.02
C ALA A 15 -10.53 8.62 11.48
N ALA A 16 -10.91 9.68 10.77
CA ALA A 16 -12.23 9.81 10.17
C ALA A 16 -12.47 8.77 9.06
N ASP A 17 -11.54 8.61 8.13
CA ASP A 17 -11.65 7.71 6.97
C ASP A 17 -11.91 6.26 7.40
N PHE A 18 -11.21 5.81 8.45
CA PHE A 18 -11.27 4.41 8.90
C PHE A 18 -12.12 4.22 10.16
N ALA A 19 -12.81 5.26 10.63
CA ALA A 19 -13.60 5.28 11.86
C ALA A 19 -12.83 4.75 13.09
N ILE A 20 -11.66 5.33 13.33
CA ILE A 20 -10.75 4.99 14.44
C ILE A 20 -10.64 6.21 15.36
N PRO A 21 -10.68 6.04 16.69
CA PRO A 21 -10.44 7.15 17.61
C PRO A 21 -9.10 7.84 17.34
N VAL A 22 -9.11 9.17 17.23
CA VAL A 22 -7.94 9.93 16.79
C VAL A 22 -6.75 9.79 17.73
N GLU A 23 -6.98 9.49 19.01
CA GLU A 23 -5.98 9.21 20.04
C GLU A 23 -5.19 7.92 19.78
N GLN A 24 -5.74 7.00 18.99
CA GLN A 24 -5.12 5.72 18.65
C GLN A 24 -4.32 5.77 17.35
N VAL A 25 -4.26 6.92 16.67
CA VAL A 25 -3.53 7.09 15.41
C VAL A 25 -2.16 7.70 15.69
N GLU A 26 -1.10 6.91 15.61
CA GLU A 26 0.28 7.34 15.90
C GLU A 26 1.03 8.01 14.73
N VAL A 27 0.34 8.33 13.64
CA VAL A 27 0.93 8.99 12.47
C VAL A 27 1.23 10.45 12.80
N LYS A 28 2.51 10.83 12.78
CA LYS A 28 2.98 12.16 13.20
C LYS A 28 3.17 13.15 12.06
N HIS A 29 3.50 12.64 10.87
CA HIS A 29 3.90 13.46 9.73
C HIS A 29 3.35 12.85 8.45
N GLU A 30 3.07 13.73 7.51
CA GLU A 30 2.73 13.40 6.12
C GLU A 30 3.96 12.83 5.41
N ASP A 31 3.76 11.81 4.56
CA ASP A 31 4.80 11.25 3.71
C ASP A 31 4.29 11.18 2.27
N TYR A 32 4.71 12.15 1.47
CA TYR A 32 4.43 12.23 0.04
C TYR A 32 5.26 11.24 -0.78
N ASN A 33 6.24 10.55 -0.17
CA ASN A 33 7.19 9.70 -0.88
C ASN A 33 7.55 8.44 -0.07
N VAL A 34 6.54 7.64 0.26
CA VAL A 34 6.70 6.38 0.98
C VAL A 34 7.36 5.36 0.06
N THR A 35 8.44 4.74 0.53
CA THR A 35 9.26 3.75 -0.19
C THR A 35 9.29 2.43 0.58
N PRO A 36 9.60 1.30 -0.09
CA PRO A 36 9.97 0.07 0.63
C PRO A 36 11.04 0.35 1.69
N GLN A 37 10.97 -0.38 2.80
CA GLN A 37 11.80 -0.25 4.01
C GLN A 37 11.53 0.99 4.89
N LYS A 38 10.52 1.81 4.56
CA LYS A 38 9.99 2.82 5.50
C LYS A 38 8.92 2.22 6.39
N MET A 39 8.73 2.82 7.56
CA MET A 39 7.55 2.62 8.40
C MET A 39 6.41 3.46 7.82
N ALA A 40 5.23 2.89 7.70
CA ALA A 40 4.04 3.57 7.18
C ALA A 40 2.78 3.04 7.86
N PRO A 41 1.69 3.83 7.92
CA PRO A 41 0.45 3.40 8.54
C PRO A 41 -0.17 2.22 7.78
N ILE A 42 -0.69 1.28 8.54
CA ILE A 42 -1.56 0.19 8.08
C ILE A 42 -2.80 0.15 8.96
N VAL A 43 -3.92 -0.24 8.38
CA VAL A 43 -5.19 -0.46 9.08
C VAL A 43 -5.44 -1.95 9.22
N LEU A 44 -5.75 -2.40 10.42
CA LEU A 44 -6.06 -3.80 10.74
C LEU A 44 -7.14 -3.87 11.79
N THR A 45 -7.70 -5.07 12.01
CA THR A 45 -8.61 -5.34 13.11
C THR A 45 -7.86 -6.12 14.19
N ALA A 46 -7.88 -5.62 15.43
CA ALA A 46 -7.27 -6.26 16.58
C ALA A 46 -8.34 -6.63 17.61
N PRO A 47 -8.14 -7.68 18.42
CA PRO A 47 -9.01 -7.97 19.55
C PRO A 47 -9.14 -6.73 20.46
N ALA A 48 -10.36 -6.39 20.85
CA ALA A 48 -10.60 -5.49 21.95
C ALA A 48 -10.86 -6.35 23.18
N GLY A 49 -10.11 -6.13 24.27
CA GLY A 49 -10.33 -6.77 25.58
C GLY A 49 -10.61 -8.28 25.57
N GLU A 50 -11.13 -8.79 26.67
CA GLU A 50 -11.75 -10.12 26.72
C GLU A 50 -13.27 -9.90 26.65
N GLY A 51 -13.94 -10.50 25.64
CA GLY A 51 -15.38 -10.38 25.46
C GLY A 51 -15.87 -9.12 24.73
N GLU A 52 -14.97 -8.28 24.19
CA GLU A 52 -15.35 -7.16 23.32
C GLU A 52 -15.15 -7.50 21.84
N ASP A 53 -15.91 -6.82 20.97
CA ASP A 53 -15.78 -6.99 19.54
C ASP A 53 -14.43 -6.45 19.04
N PRO A 54 -13.76 -7.13 18.09
CA PRO A 54 -12.53 -6.64 17.51
C PRO A 54 -12.68 -5.23 16.92
N VAL A 55 -11.71 -4.36 17.21
CA VAL A 55 -11.73 -2.96 16.78
C VAL A 55 -10.71 -2.71 15.67
N ARG A 56 -11.07 -1.85 14.72
CA ARG A 56 -10.11 -1.35 13.73
C ARG A 56 -9.09 -0.44 14.42
N GLN A 57 -7.84 -0.59 14.03
CA GLN A 57 -6.70 0.15 14.55
C GLN A 57 -5.78 0.57 13.40
N ILE A 58 -5.06 1.67 13.62
CA ILE A 58 -3.93 2.07 12.77
C ILE A 58 -2.66 1.88 13.57
N GLN A 59 -1.66 1.24 12.95
CA GLN A 59 -0.31 1.19 13.49
C GLN A 59 0.72 1.43 12.39
N LEU A 60 1.95 1.80 12.77
CA LEU A 60 3.06 1.87 11.84
C LEU A 60 3.66 0.47 11.62
N ALA A 61 3.86 0.10 10.35
CA ALA A 61 4.50 -1.15 9.96
C ALA A 61 5.58 -0.92 8.89
N LEU A 62 6.60 -1.78 8.86
CA LEU A 62 7.68 -1.72 7.89
C LEU A 62 7.23 -2.25 6.53
N TRP A 63 7.35 -1.45 5.48
CA TRP A 63 7.03 -1.91 4.12
C TRP A 63 8.10 -2.86 3.58
N GLY A 64 7.73 -4.12 3.43
CA GLY A 64 8.58 -5.22 3.02
C GLY A 64 8.34 -6.41 3.93
N LEU A 65 7.31 -7.21 3.63
CA LEU A 65 6.91 -8.34 4.45
C LEU A 65 8.08 -9.32 4.62
N ARG A 66 8.32 -9.74 5.86
CA ARG A 66 9.42 -10.64 6.23
C ARG A 66 8.87 -11.96 6.77
N PRO A 67 8.87 -13.05 5.97
CA PRO A 67 8.57 -14.38 6.48
C PRO A 67 9.62 -14.82 7.50
N ARG A 68 9.25 -15.69 8.45
CA ARG A 68 10.14 -16.14 9.52
C ARG A 68 11.44 -16.82 9.06
N TRP A 69 11.44 -17.38 7.86
CA TRP A 69 12.60 -18.04 7.26
C TRP A 69 13.54 -17.09 6.51
N LEU A 70 13.13 -15.83 6.31
CA LEU A 70 13.92 -14.84 5.60
C LEU A 70 15.14 -14.45 6.44
N LYS A 71 16.33 -14.48 5.84
CA LYS A 71 17.57 -14.06 6.49
C LYS A 71 17.51 -12.60 6.92
N GLU A 72 18.20 -12.27 8.01
CA GLU A 72 18.17 -10.93 8.62
C GLU A 72 18.63 -9.82 7.64
N ASP A 73 19.64 -10.10 6.82
CA ASP A 73 20.21 -9.20 5.81
C ASP A 73 19.39 -9.08 4.52
N ALA A 74 18.48 -10.03 4.26
CA ALA A 74 17.67 -10.03 3.05
C ALA A 74 16.60 -8.93 3.08
N ARG A 75 16.25 -8.37 1.93
CA ARG A 75 15.14 -7.40 1.81
C ARG A 75 13.79 -8.11 1.90
N GLY A 76 12.84 -7.46 2.57
CA GLY A 76 11.46 -7.95 2.64
C GLY A 76 10.70 -7.80 1.31
N PHE A 77 9.59 -8.52 1.17
CA PHE A 77 8.76 -8.50 -0.02
C PHE A 77 7.84 -7.27 0.00
N ALA A 78 8.08 -6.31 -0.88
CA ALA A 78 7.26 -5.10 -0.98
C ALA A 78 5.88 -5.35 -1.60
N ASN A 79 5.78 -6.32 -2.52
CA ASN A 79 4.55 -6.66 -3.22
C ASN A 79 4.30 -8.18 -3.20
N ALA A 80 3.02 -8.56 -3.18
CA ALA A 80 2.53 -9.91 -3.41
C ALA A 80 1.63 -9.91 -4.66
N ARG A 81 1.66 -10.98 -5.45
CA ARG A 81 0.83 -11.10 -6.67
C ARG A 81 -0.50 -11.77 -6.33
N ALA A 82 -1.62 -11.12 -6.63
CA ALA A 82 -2.98 -11.61 -6.40
C ALA A 82 -3.18 -13.02 -6.97
N GLU A 83 -2.54 -13.32 -8.09
CA GLU A 83 -2.67 -14.57 -8.84
C GLU A 83 -2.01 -15.77 -8.16
N THR A 84 -1.08 -15.55 -7.22
CA THR A 84 -0.27 -16.65 -6.64
C THR A 84 -0.09 -16.58 -5.13
N LEU A 85 -0.52 -15.50 -4.47
CA LEU A 85 -0.24 -15.28 -3.05
C LEU A 85 -0.80 -16.38 -2.14
N ALA A 86 -1.92 -17.01 -2.51
CA ALA A 86 -2.52 -18.11 -1.74
C ALA A 86 -1.63 -19.37 -1.70
N GLU A 87 -0.78 -19.56 -2.70
CA GLU A 87 0.08 -20.76 -2.84
C GLU A 87 1.51 -20.51 -2.32
N LYS A 88 1.95 -19.24 -2.29
CA LYS A 88 3.33 -18.90 -1.93
C LYS A 88 3.53 -18.97 -0.42
N ARG A 89 4.56 -19.72 0.00
CA ARG A 89 4.98 -19.85 1.41
C ARG A 89 5.13 -18.52 2.16
N SER A 90 5.52 -17.45 1.46
CA SER A 90 5.66 -16.11 2.06
C SER A 90 4.33 -15.46 2.43
N PHE A 91 3.24 -15.81 1.75
CA PHE A 91 2.02 -15.02 1.72
C PHE A 91 0.76 -15.80 2.10
N SER A 92 0.72 -17.12 1.92
CA SER A 92 -0.48 -17.93 2.16
C SER A 92 -1.03 -17.78 3.58
N LYS A 93 -0.17 -17.84 4.60
CA LYS A 93 -0.56 -17.65 6.00
C LYS A 93 -0.98 -16.20 6.31
N PRO A 94 -0.22 -15.15 5.93
CA PRO A 94 -0.68 -13.78 6.03
C PRO A 94 -1.97 -13.50 5.26
N PHE A 95 -2.23 -14.14 4.13
CA PHE A 95 -3.49 -13.97 3.39
C PHE A 95 -4.70 -14.55 4.15
N ALA A 96 -4.51 -15.68 4.82
CA ALA A 96 -5.57 -16.30 5.60
C ALA A 96 -5.94 -15.48 6.87
N ARG A 97 -4.98 -14.78 7.50
CA ARG A 97 -5.17 -14.23 8.86
C ARG A 97 -4.52 -12.88 9.16
N GLY A 98 -3.75 -12.33 8.23
CA GLY A 98 -2.99 -11.09 8.37
C GLY A 98 -3.37 -10.08 7.30
N ARG A 99 -4.65 -9.99 6.94
CA ARG A 99 -5.14 -9.03 5.95
C ARG A 99 -5.21 -7.64 6.57
N ILE A 100 -4.77 -6.64 5.81
CA ILE A 100 -4.73 -5.24 6.22
C ILE A 100 -5.19 -4.35 5.08
N LEU A 101 -5.50 -3.09 5.39
CA LEU A 101 -5.61 -2.02 4.40
C LEU A 101 -4.37 -1.13 4.50
N VAL A 102 -3.83 -0.72 3.35
CA VAL A 102 -2.73 0.24 3.27
C VAL A 102 -3.32 1.56 2.76
N PRO A 103 -3.50 2.58 3.61
CA PRO A 103 -4.05 3.87 3.22
C PRO A 103 -3.09 4.63 2.31
N MET A 104 -3.58 5.17 1.21
CA MET A 104 -2.84 6.02 0.29
C MET A 104 -3.70 7.18 -0.20
N ASP A 105 -3.09 8.35 -0.36
CA ASP A 105 -3.68 9.44 -1.16
C ASP A 105 -3.55 9.15 -2.66
N GLY A 106 -2.51 8.39 -3.01
CA GLY A 106 -2.22 7.98 -4.38
C GLY A 106 -0.89 7.25 -4.46
N PHE A 107 -0.64 6.62 -5.60
CA PHE A 107 0.60 5.88 -5.86
C PHE A 107 1.31 6.39 -7.11
N TYR A 108 2.60 6.11 -7.21
CA TYR A 108 3.40 6.49 -8.37
C TYR A 108 3.77 5.27 -9.20
N GLU A 109 3.72 5.42 -10.51
CA GLU A 109 4.33 4.49 -11.45
C GLU A 109 5.11 5.26 -12.52
N TRP A 110 6.10 4.61 -13.13
CA TRP A 110 7.01 5.25 -14.09
C TRP A 110 6.79 4.73 -15.49
N PHE A 111 6.42 5.63 -16.40
CA PHE A 111 6.41 5.35 -17.82
C PHE A 111 7.83 5.51 -18.38
N VAL A 112 8.24 4.56 -19.23
CA VAL A 112 9.55 4.60 -19.89
C VAL A 112 9.37 5.26 -21.26
N GLU A 113 9.71 6.55 -21.33
CA GLU A 113 9.70 7.31 -22.58
C GLU A 113 11.02 7.05 -23.32
N THR A 114 10.93 6.54 -24.55
CA THR A 114 12.09 6.38 -25.44
C THR A 114 12.01 7.47 -26.51
N PRO A 115 12.95 8.42 -26.58
CA PRO A 115 12.91 9.48 -27.58
C PRO A 115 12.94 8.94 -29.01
N GLU A 116 12.12 9.50 -29.89
CA GLU A 116 12.24 9.26 -31.34
C GLU A 116 13.61 9.77 -31.82
N GLY A 117 14.41 8.90 -32.45
CA GLY A 117 15.76 9.22 -32.92
C GLY A 117 16.91 8.56 -32.15
N GLY A 118 16.61 7.74 -31.13
CA GLY A 118 17.64 7.01 -30.39
C GLY A 118 18.32 7.88 -29.33
N GLY A 119 17.84 7.76 -28.10
CA GLY A 119 18.38 8.44 -26.94
C GLY A 119 18.22 7.61 -25.67
N LYS A 120 18.77 8.07 -24.55
CA LYS A 120 18.60 7.38 -23.27
C LYS A 120 17.14 7.45 -22.86
N ALA A 121 16.53 6.29 -22.61
CA ALA A 121 15.17 6.22 -22.09
C ALA A 121 15.04 7.01 -20.78
N VAL A 122 14.00 7.84 -20.70
CA VAL A 122 13.68 8.65 -19.51
C VAL A 122 12.51 8.00 -18.79
N LYS A 123 12.58 7.95 -17.46
CA LYS A 123 11.48 7.44 -16.64
C LYS A 123 10.66 8.61 -16.14
N GLN A 124 9.51 8.86 -16.77
CA GLN A 124 8.56 9.89 -16.36
C GLN A 124 7.65 9.33 -15.25
N PRO A 125 7.69 9.87 -14.02
CA PRO A 125 6.74 9.47 -13.00
C PRO A 125 5.35 10.02 -13.29
N TYR A 126 4.35 9.18 -13.07
CA TYR A 126 2.94 9.53 -13.03
C TYR A 126 2.43 9.31 -11.61
N TYR A 127 1.49 10.15 -11.20
CA TYR A 127 0.76 9.99 -9.94
C TYR A 127 -0.69 9.62 -10.23
N PHE A 128 -1.17 8.63 -9.47
CA PHE A 128 -2.51 8.05 -9.59
C PHE A 128 -3.25 8.31 -8.28
N THR A 129 -4.36 9.03 -8.32
CA THR A 129 -5.11 9.44 -7.12
C THR A 129 -6.62 9.41 -7.35
N PRO A 130 -7.48 9.17 -6.35
CA PRO A 130 -8.93 9.19 -6.53
C PRO A 130 -9.45 10.56 -6.97
N LYS A 131 -10.34 10.57 -7.96
CA LYS A 131 -10.98 11.81 -8.47
C LYS A 131 -11.80 12.55 -7.42
N ASP A 132 -12.37 11.82 -6.48
CA ASP A 132 -13.21 12.35 -5.41
C ASP A 132 -12.42 12.77 -4.17
N GLY A 133 -11.09 12.62 -4.19
CA GLY A 133 -10.22 12.90 -3.05
C GLY A 133 -10.40 11.93 -1.87
N ALA A 134 -11.06 10.79 -2.08
CA ALA A 134 -11.18 9.74 -1.07
C ALA A 134 -9.83 9.06 -0.78
N VAL A 135 -9.78 8.25 0.29
CA VAL A 135 -8.59 7.44 0.59
C VAL A 135 -8.60 6.19 -0.28
N LEU A 136 -7.46 5.85 -0.87
CA LEU A 136 -7.25 4.51 -1.42
C LEU A 136 -6.89 3.54 -0.29
N ALA A 137 -7.71 2.53 -0.09
CA ALA A 137 -7.45 1.46 0.87
C ALA A 137 -6.93 0.22 0.13
N MET A 138 -5.62 0.10 0.00
CA MET A 138 -5.02 -0.99 -0.77
C MET A 138 -5.04 -2.30 0.02
N ALA A 139 -5.34 -3.39 -0.66
CA ALA A 139 -5.26 -4.73 -0.09
C ALA A 139 -3.79 -5.04 0.25
N GLY A 140 -3.52 -5.36 1.51
CA GLY A 140 -2.18 -5.72 1.98
C GLY A 140 -2.20 -6.93 2.88
N LEU A 141 -1.00 -7.45 3.14
CA LEU A 141 -0.77 -8.51 4.13
C LEU A 141 0.24 -8.03 5.17
N VAL A 142 0.05 -8.40 6.43
CA VAL A 142 0.95 -8.13 7.55
C VAL A 142 1.45 -9.42 8.18
N GLN A 143 2.68 -9.36 8.67
CA GLN A 143 3.25 -10.36 9.54
C GLN A 143 4.27 -9.71 10.50
N TYR A 144 4.25 -10.14 11.76
CA TYR A 144 5.28 -9.77 12.73
C TYR A 144 6.56 -10.57 12.50
N ALA A 145 7.69 -9.88 12.53
CA ALA A 145 9.02 -10.44 12.37
C ALA A 145 10.04 -9.65 13.20
N LYS A 146 11.21 -10.23 13.42
CA LYS A 146 12.34 -9.51 14.02
C LYS A 146 12.68 -8.26 13.20
N ASP A 147 12.93 -7.16 13.91
CA ASP A 147 13.35 -5.91 13.30
C ASP A 147 14.77 -6.08 12.73
N PRO A 148 14.99 -5.88 11.41
CA PRO A 148 16.32 -5.98 10.80
C PRO A 148 17.30 -4.93 11.33
N ARG A 149 16.82 -3.89 12.04
CA ARG A 149 17.65 -2.85 12.69
C ARG A 149 17.86 -3.11 14.18
N ASN A 150 17.04 -3.97 14.79
CA ASN A 150 17.13 -4.33 16.20
C ASN A 150 16.54 -5.74 16.44
N PRO A 151 17.35 -6.81 16.31
CA PRO A 151 16.86 -8.19 16.38
C PRO A 151 16.16 -8.60 17.69
N ASP A 152 16.31 -7.83 18.77
CA ASP A 152 15.67 -8.04 20.06
C ASP A 152 14.20 -7.55 20.10
N ARG A 153 13.77 -6.87 19.03
CA ARG A 153 12.41 -6.35 18.87
C ARG A 153 11.68 -7.05 17.73
N GLU A 154 10.40 -7.35 17.93
CA GLU A 154 9.49 -7.67 16.83
C GLU A 154 8.78 -6.41 16.33
N ILE A 155 8.62 -6.33 15.01
CA ILE A 155 7.90 -5.26 14.32
C ILE A 155 6.90 -5.87 13.34
N ALA A 156 5.79 -5.16 13.11
CA ALA A 156 4.91 -5.46 12.00
C ALA A 156 5.62 -5.16 10.67
N THR A 157 5.57 -6.10 9.73
CA THR A 157 6.07 -5.93 8.36
C THR A 157 4.95 -6.23 7.40
N TYR A 158 4.86 -5.49 6.29
CA TYR A 158 3.72 -5.62 5.39
C TYR A 158 4.10 -5.61 3.91
N THR A 159 3.20 -6.10 3.07
CA THR A 159 3.29 -6.10 1.61
C THR A 159 1.98 -5.62 1.00
N ILE A 160 2.04 -5.02 -0.18
CA ILE A 160 0.86 -4.61 -0.94
C ILE A 160 0.54 -5.70 -1.97
N ILE A 161 -0.74 -6.03 -2.11
CA ILE A 161 -1.19 -6.99 -3.13
C ILE A 161 -1.34 -6.26 -4.45
N THR A 162 -0.80 -6.85 -5.51
CA THR A 162 -0.82 -6.31 -6.88
C THR A 162 -1.43 -7.31 -7.84
N THR A 163 -2.02 -6.80 -8.91
CA THR A 163 -2.52 -7.57 -10.05
C THR A 163 -1.91 -7.03 -11.35
N THR A 164 -2.18 -7.69 -12.47
CA THR A 164 -1.90 -7.18 -13.81
C THR A 164 -2.67 -5.88 -14.01
N ALA A 165 -1.98 -4.83 -14.45
CA ALA A 165 -2.63 -3.55 -14.67
C ALA A 165 -3.64 -3.62 -15.82
N THR A 166 -4.78 -2.97 -15.64
CA THR A 166 -5.79 -2.72 -16.68
C THR A 166 -5.96 -1.22 -16.85
N ASP A 167 -6.72 -0.83 -17.88
CA ASP A 167 -7.17 0.54 -18.09
C ASP A 167 -6.01 1.56 -18.14
N ASP A 168 -6.19 2.73 -17.55
CA ASP A 168 -5.25 3.84 -17.63
C ASP A 168 -3.90 3.54 -16.93
N VAL A 169 -3.89 2.69 -15.89
CA VAL A 169 -2.65 2.25 -15.24
C VAL A 169 -1.83 1.36 -16.18
N GLY A 170 -2.50 0.53 -16.97
CA GLY A 170 -1.87 -0.35 -17.96
C GLY A 170 -1.11 0.40 -19.05
N LEU A 171 -1.45 1.68 -19.29
CA LEU A 171 -0.72 2.55 -20.21
C LEU A 171 0.66 2.96 -19.66
N VAL A 172 0.82 2.93 -18.33
CA VAL A 172 2.04 3.39 -17.64
C VAL A 172 2.90 2.23 -17.15
N HIS A 173 2.29 1.17 -16.58
CA HIS A 173 3.00 0.03 -16.01
C HIS A 173 2.17 -1.26 -16.11
N ASP A 174 2.82 -2.42 -16.25
CA ASP A 174 2.18 -3.75 -16.34
C ASP A 174 1.50 -4.27 -15.04
N ARG A 175 1.65 -3.59 -13.90
CA ARG A 175 1.11 -4.02 -12.61
C ARG A 175 0.49 -2.85 -11.88
N MET A 176 -0.63 -3.11 -11.20
CA MET A 176 -1.31 -2.14 -10.34
C MET A 176 -1.61 -2.76 -8.97
N PRO A 177 -1.68 -1.95 -7.91
CA PRO A 177 -2.10 -2.43 -6.60
C PRO A 177 -3.62 -2.71 -6.55
N MET A 178 -4.04 -3.71 -5.76
CA MET A 178 -5.46 -4.04 -5.55
C MET A 178 -6.06 -3.18 -4.43
N ILE A 179 -7.31 -2.76 -4.57
CA ILE A 179 -8.07 -2.04 -3.55
C ILE A 179 -9.06 -2.97 -2.84
N ILE A 180 -9.44 -2.58 -1.62
CA ILE A 180 -10.67 -3.04 -0.98
C ILE A 180 -11.61 -1.84 -0.88
N ARG A 181 -12.83 -2.00 -1.39
CA ARG A 181 -13.84 -0.94 -1.32
C ARG A 181 -14.36 -0.77 0.12
N PRO A 182 -14.80 0.44 0.51
CA PRO A 182 -15.27 0.71 1.89
C PRO A 182 -16.30 -0.29 2.42
N GLU A 183 -17.25 -0.71 1.59
CA GLU A 183 -18.29 -1.69 1.91
C GLU A 183 -17.73 -3.07 2.29
N ASN A 184 -16.52 -3.41 1.84
CA ASN A 184 -15.88 -4.71 2.04
C ASN A 184 -14.82 -4.69 3.15
N TRP A 185 -14.53 -3.54 3.77
CA TRP A 185 -13.45 -3.43 4.77
C TRP A 185 -13.68 -4.32 5.99
N ALA A 186 -14.92 -4.39 6.49
CA ALA A 186 -15.24 -5.20 7.67
C ALA A 186 -14.95 -6.69 7.41
N GLU A 187 -15.42 -7.23 6.28
CA GLU A 187 -15.21 -8.63 5.91
C GLU A 187 -13.74 -8.91 5.57
N TRP A 188 -13.08 -8.00 4.84
CA TRP A 188 -11.66 -8.14 4.52
C TRP A 188 -10.79 -8.20 5.78
N LEU A 189 -11.08 -7.36 6.78
CA LEU A 189 -10.32 -7.29 8.02
C LEU A 189 -10.82 -8.29 9.09
N ASN A 190 -11.86 -9.08 8.82
CA ASN A 190 -12.41 -10.04 9.77
C ASN A 190 -11.41 -11.18 10.02
N PRO A 191 -10.83 -11.34 11.23
CA PRO A 191 -9.86 -12.38 11.51
C PRO A 191 -10.47 -13.80 11.54
N ALA A 192 -11.79 -13.91 11.70
CA ALA A 192 -12.51 -15.18 11.66
C ALA A 192 -12.79 -15.67 10.24
N MET A 193 -12.81 -14.77 9.24
CA MET A 193 -12.93 -15.14 7.84
C MET A 193 -11.57 -15.72 7.37
N THR A 194 -11.55 -17.03 7.09
CA THR A 194 -10.34 -17.73 6.59
C THR A 194 -10.54 -18.35 5.21
N ASP A 195 -11.71 -18.16 4.60
CA ASP A 195 -11.97 -18.64 3.24
C ASP A 195 -11.22 -17.78 2.21
N LEU A 196 -10.26 -18.39 1.53
CA LEU A 196 -9.34 -17.67 0.66
C LEU A 196 -10.02 -17.18 -0.63
N ASP A 197 -11.02 -17.91 -1.11
CA ASP A 197 -11.77 -17.54 -2.31
C ASP A 197 -12.65 -16.32 -2.03
N THR A 198 -13.34 -16.29 -0.88
CA THR A 198 -14.04 -15.09 -0.39
C THR A 198 -13.07 -13.92 -0.25
N ALA A 199 -11.92 -14.11 0.41
CA ALA A 199 -10.92 -13.05 0.53
C ALA A 199 -10.46 -12.52 -0.85
N GLN A 200 -10.24 -13.42 -1.81
CA GLN A 200 -9.85 -13.06 -3.17
C GLN A 200 -10.92 -12.22 -3.87
N ALA A 201 -12.20 -12.59 -3.71
CA ALA A 201 -13.34 -11.90 -4.34
C ALA A 201 -13.59 -10.49 -3.79
N LEU A 202 -13.12 -10.17 -2.59
CA LEU A 202 -13.24 -8.82 -2.01
C LEU A 202 -12.25 -7.81 -2.60
N MET A 203 -11.16 -8.30 -3.21
CA MET A 203 -10.17 -7.47 -3.86
C MET A 203 -10.63 -7.07 -5.26
N ALA A 204 -10.46 -5.79 -5.61
CA ALA A 204 -10.69 -5.31 -6.97
C ALA A 204 -9.49 -4.48 -7.47
N PRO A 205 -9.20 -4.46 -8.78
CA PRO A 205 -8.40 -3.37 -9.33
C PRO A 205 -9.13 -2.04 -9.09
N PRO A 206 -8.41 -0.92 -8.88
CA PRO A 206 -8.99 0.41 -9.05
C PRO A 206 -9.78 0.48 -10.36
N GLY A 207 -11.07 0.76 -10.30
CA GLY A 207 -11.95 0.73 -11.47
C GLY A 207 -11.59 1.80 -12.50
N ALA A 208 -11.79 1.48 -13.78
CA ALA A 208 -11.60 2.40 -14.89
C ALA A 208 -12.29 3.75 -14.63
N GLY A 209 -11.56 4.85 -14.85
CA GLY A 209 -12.08 6.20 -14.69
C GLY A 209 -12.28 6.70 -13.25
N LEU A 210 -11.94 5.91 -12.22
CA LEU A 210 -12.00 6.34 -10.81
C LEU A 210 -10.75 7.10 -10.35
N LEU A 211 -9.66 7.03 -11.12
CA LEU A 211 -8.39 7.69 -10.80
C LEU A 211 -8.14 8.85 -11.75
N ASP A 212 -7.65 9.96 -11.19
CA ASP A 212 -6.92 10.97 -11.95
C ASP A 212 -5.46 10.55 -12.09
N ILE A 213 -4.91 10.83 -13.27
CA ILE A 213 -3.60 10.36 -13.69
C ILE A 213 -2.89 11.49 -14.40
N PHE A 214 -1.75 11.89 -13.86
CA PHE A 214 -0.99 13.01 -14.42
C PHE A 214 0.50 12.84 -14.16
N LYS A 215 1.31 13.45 -15.04
CA LYS A 215 2.76 13.52 -14.90
C LYS A 215 3.12 14.35 -13.67
N VAL A 216 4.12 13.91 -12.92
CA VAL A 216 4.69 14.66 -11.79
C VAL A 216 6.19 14.87 -11.96
N SER A 217 6.78 15.72 -11.11
CA SER A 217 8.21 16.01 -11.17
C SER A 217 9.08 14.77 -10.93
N THR A 218 10.21 14.69 -11.63
CA THR A 218 11.23 13.65 -11.41
C THR A 218 11.91 13.77 -10.04
N GLU A 219 11.66 14.84 -9.28
CA GLU A 219 12.10 14.99 -7.89
C GLU A 219 11.69 13.80 -7.00
N VAL A 220 10.54 13.15 -7.29
CA VAL A 220 10.07 11.98 -6.54
C VAL A 220 11.05 10.80 -6.61
N ASN A 221 11.89 10.73 -7.65
CA ASN A 221 12.87 9.66 -7.85
C ASN A 221 13.84 9.55 -6.66
N LYS A 222 14.20 10.71 -6.07
CA LYS A 222 15.07 10.77 -4.90
C LYS A 222 14.23 10.52 -3.65
N SER A 223 14.40 9.35 -3.03
CA SER A 223 13.63 8.90 -1.87
C SER A 223 13.75 9.78 -0.61
N SER A 224 14.75 10.66 -0.55
CA SER A 224 14.89 11.64 0.54
C SER A 224 14.06 12.91 0.32
N ASN A 225 13.52 13.13 -0.88
CA ASN A 225 12.58 14.21 -1.11
C ASN A 225 11.22 13.80 -0.56
N ASN A 226 10.61 14.64 0.28
CA ASN A 226 9.31 14.38 0.88
C ASN A 226 8.55 15.70 1.09
N GLY A 227 7.84 16.17 0.07
CA GLY A 227 7.08 17.40 0.14
C GLY A 227 5.88 17.42 -0.80
N PRO A 228 4.93 18.36 -0.60
CA PRO A 228 3.67 18.41 -1.32
C PRO A 228 3.85 18.63 -2.82
N GLN A 229 4.95 19.24 -3.25
CA GLN A 229 5.25 19.45 -4.68
C GLN A 229 5.40 18.14 -5.46
N LEU A 230 5.62 17.00 -4.79
CA LEU A 230 5.81 15.70 -5.44
C LEU A 230 4.52 15.12 -6.05
N ILE A 231 3.35 15.58 -5.58
CA ILE A 231 2.04 15.17 -6.09
C ILE A 231 1.37 16.24 -6.94
N VAL A 232 2.07 17.34 -7.24
CA VAL A 232 1.53 18.41 -8.09
C VAL A 232 1.70 18.03 -9.55
N PRO A 233 0.64 18.12 -10.39
CA PRO A 233 0.75 17.90 -11.82
C PRO A 233 1.82 18.82 -12.44
N LEU A 234 2.66 18.26 -13.30
CA LEU A 234 3.41 19.08 -14.24
C LEU A 234 2.37 19.72 -15.16
N GLY A 235 2.31 21.06 -15.20
CA GLY A 235 1.41 21.75 -16.13
C GLY A 235 1.64 21.27 -17.56
N ASP A 236 0.59 21.28 -18.37
CA ASP A 236 0.66 20.94 -19.78
C ASP A 236 1.60 21.94 -20.47
N GLY A 237 2.84 21.53 -20.69
CA GLY A 237 3.82 22.26 -21.51
C GLY A 237 3.65 21.93 -22.98
#